data_AF-A0AAV3H7N7-F1
#
_entry.id   AF-A0AAV3H7N7-F1
#
_cell.length_a   1.000
_cell.length_b   1.000
_cell.length_c   1.000
_cell.angle_alpha   90.00
_cell.angle_beta   90.00
_cell.angle_gamma   90.00
#
_symmetry.space_group_name_H-M   'P 1'
#
loop_
_entity.id
_entity.type
_entity.pdbx_description
1 polymer ?
#
loop_
_entity_poly.entity_id
_entity_poly.type
_entity_poly.pdbx_seq_one_letter_code
_entity_poly.pdbx_strand_id
1 'polypeptide(L)' 'MLYSNILAHARRCAPAESCGFVVRTPEGERYIPCVNISAEPEAYFRIAPEDWLRAEM' A
#
# COMPACT_ATOMS: atom_id res chain seq x y z
N MET A 1 -7.64 -13.23 -3.28
CA MET A 1 -8.06 -11.81 -3.20
C MET A 1 -6.90 -10.82 -3.08
N LEU A 2 -5.70 -11.25 -2.65
CA LEU A 2 -4.52 -10.38 -2.55
C LEU A 2 -4.28 -9.53 -3.82
N TYR A 3 -4.06 -10.20 -4.95
CA TYR A 3 -3.81 -9.54 -6.23
C TYR A 3 -4.97 -8.63 -6.68
N SER A 4 -6.22 -9.05 -6.51
CA SER A 4 -7.38 -8.21 -6.86
C SER A 4 -7.47 -6.95 -6.00
N ASN A 5 -7.10 -7.02 -4.72
CA ASN A 5 -7.08 -5.88 -3.82
C ASN A 5 -5.95 -4.90 -4.17
N ILE A 6 -4.77 -5.42 -4.55
CA ILE A 6 -3.65 -4.62 -5.03
C ILE A 6 -4.04 -3.88 -6.31
N LEU A 7 -4.61 -4.59 -7.30
CA LEU A 7 -5.04 -3.97 -8.57
C LEU A 7 -6.15 -2.95 -8.37
N ALA A 8 -7.11 -3.23 -7.48
CA ALA A 8 -8.16 -2.28 -7.14
C ALA A 8 -7.60 -1.02 -6.45
N HIS A 9 -6.56 -1.17 -5.61
CA HIS A 9 -5.89 -0.03 -5.00
C HIS A 9 -5.13 0.79 -6.04
N ALA A 10 -4.32 0.15 -6.89
CA ALA A 10 -3.59 0.80 -7.97
C ALA A 10 -4.51 1.64 -8.89
N ARG A 11 -5.66 1.08 -9.26
CA ARG A 11 -6.67 1.80 -10.07
C ARG A 11 -7.24 3.04 -9.38
N ARG A 12 -7.38 3.02 -8.05
CA ARG A 12 -7.87 4.18 -7.29
C ARG A 12 -6.81 5.26 -7.10
N CYS A 13 -5.53 4.90 -7.11
CA CYS A 13 -4.43 5.84 -6.94
C CYS A 13 -4.10 6.60 -8.23
N ALA A 14 -4.32 5.98 -9.40
CA ALA A 14 -3.97 6.58 -10.68
C ALA A 14 -4.51 8.03 -10.82
N PRO A 15 -3.66 8.99 -11.24
CA PRO A 15 -2.31 8.82 -11.80
C PRO A 15 -1.18 8.65 -10.78
N ALA A 16 -1.43 8.86 -9.48
CA ALA A 16 -0.43 8.68 -8.45
C ALA A 16 -0.02 7.20 -8.30
N GLU A 17 1.24 6.97 -7.92
CA GLU A 17 1.74 5.65 -7.55
C GLU A 17 0.98 5.13 -6.32
N SER A 18 0.48 3.90 -6.41
CA SER A 18 -0.05 3.19 -5.26
C SER A 18 1.05 2.53 -4.45
N CYS A 19 1.00 2.63 -3.13
CA CYS A 19 1.93 1.97 -2.22
C CYS A 19 1.19 1.20 -1.11
N GLY A 20 1.87 0.25 -0.47
CA GLY A 20 1.30 -0.53 0.63
C GLY A 20 2.16 -1.74 0.98
N PHE A 21 1.74 -2.50 1.98
CA PHE A 21 2.47 -3.65 2.48
C PHE A 21 1.77 -4.96 2.13
N VAL A 22 2.57 -5.99 1.85
CA VAL A 22 2.12 -7.39 1.85
C VAL A 22 2.71 -8.03 3.11
N VAL A 23 1.85 -8.33 4.08
CA VAL A 23 2.24 -8.88 5.38
C VAL A 23 1.91 -10.36 5.41
N ARG A 24 2.87 -11.18 5.82
CA ARG A 24 2.66 -12.62 6.02
C ARG A 24 2.16 -12.86 7.44
N THR A 25 0.99 -13.47 7.57
CA THR A 25 0.40 -13.92 8.84
C THR A 25 0.30 -15.46 8.85
N PRO A 26 0.00 -16.09 10.00
CA PRO A 26 -0.28 -17.52 10.06
C PRO A 26 -1.42 -17.98 9.14
N GLU A 27 -2.39 -17.10 8.86
CA GLU A 27 -3.54 -17.34 7.98
C GLU A 27 -3.24 -17.09 6.49
N GLY A 28 -2.04 -16.59 6.16
CA GLY A 28 -1.60 -16.32 4.80
C GLY A 28 -1.16 -14.87 4.58
N GLU A 29 -1.10 -14.44 3.32
CA GLU A 29 -0.67 -13.08 2.97
C GLU A 29 -1.85 -12.10 2.96
N ARG A 30 -1.66 -10.95 3.61
CA ARG A 30 -2.61 -9.84 3.66
C ARG A 30 -2.01 -8.60 3.03
N TYR A 31 -2.78 -7.92 2.18
CA TYR A 31 -2.42 -6.59 1.68
C TYR A 31 -3.01 -5.49 2.53
N ILE A 32 -2.18 -4.49 2.83
CA ILE A 32 -2.53 -3.28 3.55
C ILE A 32 -2.23 -2.09 2.63
N PRO A 33 -3.25 -1.42 2.06
CA PRO A 33 -3.02 -0.23 1.25
C PRO A 33 -2.58 0.94 2.12
N CYS A 34 -1.63 1.75 1.62
CA CYS A 34 -1.14 2.97 2.27
C CYS A 34 -1.39 4.18 1.39
N VAL A 35 -1.46 5.36 2.00
CA VAL A 35 -1.50 6.63 1.27
C VAL A 35 -0.08 7.03 0.87
N ASN A 36 0.11 7.38 -0.41
CA ASN A 36 1.38 7.95 -0.87
C ASN A 36 1.53 9.38 -0.35
N ILE A 37 2.53 9.63 0.49
CA ILE A 37 2.83 10.96 1.07
C ILE A 37 3.97 11.70 0.34
N SER A 38 4.37 11.23 -0.85
CA SER A 38 5.33 11.94 -1.70
C SER A 38 4.79 13.31 -2.10
N ALA A 39 5.67 14.32 -2.18
CA ALA A 39 5.34 15.62 -2.77
C ALA A 39 5.19 15.53 -4.30
N GLU A 40 5.70 14.47 -4.92
CA GLU A 40 5.61 14.16 -6.35
C GLU A 40 4.96 12.77 -6.52
N PRO A 41 3.66 12.63 -6.24
CA PRO A 41 3.02 11.31 -6.08
C PRO A 41 2.81 10.55 -7.38
N GLU A 42 2.90 11.19 -8.54
CA GLU A 42 2.85 10.53 -9.86
C GLU A 42 4.19 9.91 -10.28
N ALA A 43 5.30 10.31 -9.66
CA ALA A 43 6.65 9.88 -10.03
C ALA A 43 7.35 9.05 -8.94
N TYR A 44 6.96 9.25 -7.68
CA TYR A 44 7.54 8.55 -6.53
C TYR A 44 6.48 8.26 -5.48
N PHE A 45 6.74 7.22 -4.67
CA PHE A 45 6.00 6.97 -3.45
C PHE A 45 6.84 7.15 -2.19
N ARG A 46 6.17 7.59 -1.13
CA ARG A 46 6.65 7.49 0.26
C ARG A 46 5.52 6.98 1.11
N ILE A 47 5.81 6.08 2.04
CA ILE A 47 4.85 5.57 3.02
C ILE A 47 5.11 6.30 4.34
N ALA A 48 4.05 6.73 5.01
CA ALA A 48 4.14 7.32 6.33
C ALA A 48 4.73 6.30 7.35
N PRO A 49 5.68 6.68 8.22
CA PRO A 49 6.22 5.76 9.23
C PRO A 49 5.14 5.12 10.13
N GLU A 50 4.04 5.84 10.37
CA GLU A 50 2.89 5.35 11.15
C GLU A 50 2.17 4.19 10.47
N ASP A 51 2.18 4.14 9.13
CA ASP A 51 1.61 3.04 8.37
C ASP A 51 2.47 1.77 8.49
N TRP A 52 3.80 1.91 8.63
CA TRP A 52 4.69 0.79 8.95
C TRP A 52 4.35 0.20 10.32
N LEU A 53 4.29 1.05 11.35
CA LEU A 53 3.95 0.62 12.71
C LEU A 53 2.59 -0.09 12.77
N ARG A 54 1.61 0.39 12.00
CA ARG A 54 0.30 -0.26 11.90
C ARG A 54 0.35 -1.63 11.21
N ALA A 55 1.26 -1.82 10.27
CA ALA A 55 1.38 -3.09 9.55
C ALA A 55 2.10 -4.19 10.36
N GLU A 56 2.90 -3.81 11.36
CA GLU A 56 3.57 -4.74 12.29
C GLU A 56 2.67 -5.24 13.43
N MET A 57 1.55 -4.55 13.71
CA MET A 57 0.56 -4.93 14.73
C MET A 57 -0.51 -5.89 14.20
#